data_AF-A0A832ICE3-F1
#
_entry.id   AF-A0A832ICE3-F1
#
_cell.length_a   1.000
_cell.length_b   1.000
_cell.length_c   1.000
_cell.angle_alpha   90.00
_cell.angle_beta   90.00
_cell.angle_gamma   90.00
#
_symmetry.space_group_name_H-M   'P 1'
#
loop_
_entity.id
_entity.type
_entity.pdbx_description
1 polymer ?
#
loop_
_entity_poly.entity_id
_entity_poly.type
_entity_poly.pdbx_seq_one_letter_code
_entity_poly.pdbx_strand_id
1 'polypeptide(L)' 'MKTFLEEVNEKINGVPIQRCYHCRKCTAGCPLAFAMEYNPNRIIKMIQLGMKKEVLSSSTI' A
#
# COMPACT_ATOMS: atom_id res chain seq x y z
N MET A 1 8.52 13.25 14.78
CA MET A 1 8.97 12.21 13.82
C MET A 1 7.78 11.91 12.91
N LYS A 2 7.94 11.83 11.59
CA LYS A 2 6.82 11.53 10.67
C LYS A 2 6.45 10.06 10.75
N THR A 3 5.16 9.76 10.67
CA THR A 3 4.61 8.40 10.53
C THR A 3 4.81 7.91 9.10
N PHE A 4 4.77 6.58 8.92
CA PHE A 4 4.89 6.01 7.58
C PHE A 4 3.77 6.47 6.62
N LEU A 5 2.54 6.61 7.13
CA LEU A 5 1.42 7.12 6.35
C LEU A 5 1.66 8.56 5.87
N GLU A 6 2.18 9.44 6.74
CA GLU A 6 2.51 10.82 6.38
C GLU A 6 3.62 10.87 5.31
N GLU A 7 4.68 10.08 5.48
CA GLU A 7 5.76 9.98 4.48
C GLU A 7 5.24 9.55 3.10
N VAL A 8 4.32 8.57 3.07
CA VAL A 8 3.74 8.11 1.80
C VAL A 8 2.84 9.17 1.18
N ASN A 9 2.00 9.83 1.98
CA ASN A 9 1.10 10.89 1.50
C ASN A 9 1.88 12.07 0.89
N GLU A 10 3.06 12.41 1.44
CA GLU A 10 3.95 13.42 0.86
C GLU A 10 4.55 13.00 -0.48
N LYS A 11 4.71 11.70 -0.75
CA LYS A 11 5.30 11.19 -2.00
C LYS A 11 4.31 11.00 -3.13
N ILE A 12 3.05 10.65 -2.82
CA ILE A 12 2.05 10.32 -3.84
C ILE A 12 1.50 11.55 -4.58
N ASN A 13 1.67 12.76 -4.02
CA ASN A 13 1.17 14.04 -4.59
C ASN A 13 -0.24 13.92 -5.17
N GLY A 14 -1.14 13.27 -4.43
CA GLY A 14 -2.46 12.90 -4.91
C GLY A 14 -3.45 12.68 -3.78
N VAL A 15 -4.44 11.81 -4.01
CA VAL A 15 -5.46 11.50 -3.01
C VAL A 15 -4.80 10.79 -1.81
N PRO A 16 -5.00 11.29 -0.57
CA PRO A 16 -4.41 10.65 0.61
C PRO A 16 -4.81 9.18 0.74
N ILE A 17 -3.85 8.29 0.99
CA ILE A 17 -4.04 6.82 0.96
C ILE A 17 -5.05 6.32 2.01
N GLN A 18 -5.23 7.05 3.12
CA GLN A 18 -6.24 6.73 4.13
C GLN A 18 -7.68 6.89 3.62
N ARG A 19 -7.89 7.51 2.45
CA ARG A 19 -9.21 7.57 1.79
C ARG A 19 -9.53 6.33 0.95
N CYS A 20 -8.64 5.33 0.90
CA CYS A 20 -8.90 4.10 0.16
C CYS A 20 -10.13 3.37 0.75
N TYR A 21 -11.15 3.14 -0.08
CA TYR A 21 -12.34 2.37 0.28
C TYR A 21 -12.10 0.87 0.42
N HIS A 22 -10.90 0.39 0.10
CA HIS A 22 -10.57 -1.03 0.02
C HIS A 22 -11.52 -1.86 -0.87
N CYS A 23 -12.01 -1.29 -1.98
CA CYS A 23 -12.86 -2.00 -2.94
C CYS A 23 -12.16 -3.10 -3.76
N ARG A 24 -10.83 -3.27 -3.59
CA ARG A 24 -9.99 -4.29 -4.24
C ARG A 24 -9.87 -4.23 -5.77
N LYS A 25 -10.43 -3.21 -6.44
CA LYS A 25 -10.28 -3.01 -7.89
C LYS A 25 -8.82 -3.02 -8.36
N CYS A 26 -7.92 -2.40 -7.59
CA CYS A 26 -6.48 -2.40 -7.89
C CYS A 26 -5.84 -3.79 -7.86
N THR A 27 -6.32 -4.68 -6.98
CA THR A 27 -5.84 -6.07 -6.90
C THR A 27 -6.41 -6.92 -8.02
N ALA A 28 -7.71 -6.78 -8.30
CA ALA A 28 -8.36 -7.51 -9.40
C ALA A 28 -7.83 -7.12 -10.78
N GLY A 29 -7.44 -5.85 -10.97
CA GLY A 29 -6.92 -5.35 -12.24
C GLY A 29 -5.42 -5.61 -12.48
N CYS A 30 -4.68 -6.07 -11.47
CA CYS A 30 -3.25 -6.31 -11.61
C CYS A 30 -3.01 -7.75 -12.11
N PRO A 31 -2.43 -7.95 -13.31
CA PRO A 31 -2.22 -9.30 -13.87
C PRO A 31 -1.22 -10.13 -13.06
N LEU A 32 -0.35 -9.49 -12.26
CA LEU A 32 0.66 -10.14 -11.44
C LEU A 32 0.22 -10.36 -9.99
N ALA A 33 -1.01 -10.00 -9.62
CA ALA A 33 -1.49 -10.09 -8.24
C ALA A 33 -1.45 -11.51 -7.65
N PHE A 34 -1.44 -12.56 -8.49
CA PHE A 34 -1.34 -13.94 -8.03
C PHE A 34 0.07 -14.32 -7.55
N ALA A 35 1.09 -13.58 -7.97
CA ALA A 35 2.50 -13.84 -7.66
C ALA A 35 3.05 -12.89 -6.58
N MET A 36 2.24 -11.94 -6.10
CA MET A 36 2.65 -10.96 -5.09
C MET A 36 2.52 -11.52 -3.67
N GLU A 37 3.49 -11.22 -2.80
CA GLU A 37 3.41 -11.54 -1.36
C GLU A 37 2.29 -10.72 -0.68
N TYR A 38 2.21 -9.43 -1.04
CA TYR A 38 1.16 -8.52 -0.62
C TYR A 38 0.57 -7.80 -1.83
N ASN A 39 -0.69 -8.09 -2.13
CA ASN A 39 -1.36 -7.43 -3.24
C ASN A 39 -1.55 -5.92 -2.98
N PRO A 40 -1.74 -5.08 -4.00
CA PRO A 40 -1.75 -3.62 -3.85
C PRO A 40 -2.75 -3.11 -2.81
N ASN A 41 -3.93 -3.73 -2.70
CA ASN A 41 -4.92 -3.36 -1.70
C ASN A 41 -4.44 -3.63 -0.26
N ARG A 42 -3.69 -4.71 -0.06
CA ARG A 42 -3.12 -5.09 1.23
C ARG A 42 -1.98 -4.15 1.61
N ILE A 43 -1.13 -3.79 0.66
CA ILE A 43 -0.07 -2.77 0.86
C ILE A 43 -0.65 -1.44 1.33
N ILE A 44 -1.74 -0.95 0.71
CA ILE A 44 -2.43 0.27 1.18
C ILE A 44 -2.85 0.14 2.64
N LYS A 45 -3.43 -1.00 3.05
CA LYS A 45 -3.84 -1.20 4.45
C LYS A 45 -2.64 -1.25 5.40
N MET A 46 -1.55 -1.90 4.98
CA MET A 46 -0.31 -1.99 5.76
C MET A 46 0.33 -0.61 5.97
N ILE A 47 0.32 0.25 4.95
CA ILE A 47 0.78 1.65 5.06
C ILE A 47 -0.07 2.40 6.10
N GLN A 48 -1.40 2.27 6.04
CA GLN A 48 -2.30 2.91 7.02
C GLN A 48 -2.06 2.41 8.46
N LEU A 49 -1.61 1.17 8.62
CA LEU A 49 -1.26 0.57 9.92
C LEU A 49 0.19 0.86 10.36
N GLY A 50 0.97 1.60 9.55
CA GLY A 50 2.35 1.92 9.89
C GLY A 50 3.35 0.77 9.74
N MET A 51 2.99 -0.31 9.05
CA MET A 51 3.81 -1.51 8.86
C MET A 51 4.94 -1.30 7.82
N LYS A 52 5.79 -0.30 8.06
CA LYS A 52 6.82 0.16 7.12
C LYS A 52 7.84 -0.93 6.80
N LYS A 53 8.29 -1.67 7.83
CA LYS A 53 9.33 -2.68 7.69
C LYS A 53 8.83 -3.82 6.79
N GLU A 54 7.63 -4.31 7.05
CA GLU A 54 7.00 -5.42 6.34
C GLU A 54 6.71 -5.07 4.88
N VAL A 55 6.24 -3.84 4.62
CA VAL A 55 6.00 -3.36 3.25
C VAL A 55 7.30 -3.28 2.46
N LEU A 56 8.37 -2.73 3.06
CA LEU A 56 9.65 -2.50 2.37
C LEU A 56 10.57 -3.73 2.35
N SER A 57 10.29 -4.77 3.14
CA SER A 57 11.01 -6.05 3.10
C SER A 57 10.27 -7.11 2.28
N SER A 58 9.15 -6.77 1.64
CA SER A 58 8.39 -7.66 0.78
C SER A 58 9.25 -8.19 -0.35
N SER A 59 9.14 -9.48 -0.66
CA SER A 59 9.91 -10.12 -1.75
C SER A 59 9.47 -9.67 -3.15
N THR A 60 8.42 -8.84 -3.24
CA THR A 60 7.74 -8.43 -4.48
C THR A 60 7.73 -6.92 -4.73
N ILE A 61 8.43 -6.11 -3.90
CA ILE A 61 8.53 -4.64 -4.01
C ILE A 61 10.00 -4.25 -3.96
#